data_AF-A0A820HF81-F1
#
_entry.id   AF-A0A820HF81-F1
#
_cell.length_a   1.000
_cell.length_b   1.000
_cell.length_c   1.000
_cell.angle_alpha   90.00
_cell.angle_beta   90.00
_cell.angle_gamma   90.00
#
_symmetry.space_group_name_H-M   'P 1'
#
loop_
_entity.id
_entity.type
_entity.pdbx_description
1 polymer ?
#
loop_
_entity_poly.entity_id
_entity_poly.type
_entity_poly.pdbx_seq_one_letter_code
_entity_poly.pdbx_strand_id
1 'polypeptide(L)'
;MVYASTIHAVTGYLKDVQAKTNEPSNPVEFYGVTKCFGEAFCRYMSEKEGVPSIAVYVGAFQPHSTAQNKDSISMLDAWLSERDCIQLLEYCIDAPKDLKFGIVHGLSRNIFNRMDIESTRQLLSYELQDNFF
;
A
#
# COMPACT_ATOMS: atom_id res chain seq x y z
N MET A 1 -6.27 14.17 0.30
CA MET A 1 -5.08 13.92 -0.55
C MET A 1 -4.79 12.45 -0.52
N VAL A 2 -4.58 11.84 -1.69
CA VAL A 2 -4.14 10.44 -1.79
C VAL A 2 -2.72 10.46 -2.31
N TYR A 3 -1.78 9.96 -1.49
CA TYR A 3 -0.36 9.95 -1.80
C TYR A 3 0.10 8.54 -2.17
N ALA A 4 0.68 8.40 -3.36
CA ALA A 4 1.28 7.15 -3.78
C ALA A 4 2.64 6.95 -3.08
N SER A 5 2.61 6.24 -1.95
CA SER A 5 3.80 5.65 -1.34
C SER A 5 4.11 4.30 -1.99
N THR A 6 4.89 3.45 -1.32
CA THR A 6 5.45 2.24 -1.91
C THR A 6 5.69 1.17 -0.86
N ILE A 7 5.58 -0.09 -1.27
CA ILE A 7 6.07 -1.23 -0.49
C ILE A 7 7.55 -1.09 -0.10
N HIS A 8 8.36 -0.37 -0.89
CA HIS A 8 9.78 -0.13 -0.57
C HIS A 8 10.01 0.65 0.72
N ALA A 9 8.96 1.24 1.32
CA ALA A 9 9.01 1.84 2.64
C ALA A 9 9.15 0.80 3.78
N VAL A 10 8.87 -0.49 3.52
CA VAL A 10 8.88 -1.59 4.51
C VAL A 10 9.65 -2.82 4.06
N THR A 11 10.23 -2.84 2.86
CA THR A 11 10.97 -4.01 2.35
C THR A 11 12.26 -4.32 3.13
N GLY A 12 12.73 -3.43 4.01
CA GLY A 12 13.86 -3.68 4.90
C GLY A 12 13.56 -4.67 6.03
N TYR A 13 12.29 -5.00 6.30
CA TYR A 13 11.93 -6.09 7.23
C TYR A 13 12.40 -7.45 6.70
N LEU A 14 12.58 -8.44 7.58
CA LEU A 14 12.89 -9.81 7.16
C LEU A 14 11.74 -10.40 6.33
N LYS A 15 12.03 -11.31 5.39
CA LYS A 15 11.04 -11.84 4.42
C LYS A 15 9.84 -12.58 5.05
N ASP A 16 10.05 -13.16 6.23
CA ASP A 16 9.06 -13.89 7.03
C ASP A 16 8.23 -12.99 7.97
N VAL A 17 8.55 -11.69 8.03
CA VAL A 17 7.78 -10.70 8.77
C VAL A 17 6.78 -10.02 7.84
N GLN A 18 5.50 -10.08 8.19
CA GLN A 18 4.46 -9.33 7.50
C GLN A 18 4.36 -7.92 8.09
N ALA A 19 4.71 -6.91 7.30
CA ALA A 19 4.68 -5.52 7.73
C ALA A 19 3.25 -5.05 8.05
N LYS A 20 3.07 -4.40 9.21
CA LYS A 20 1.79 -3.83 9.65
C LYS A 20 1.74 -2.32 9.43
N THR A 21 0.54 -1.78 9.22
CA THR A 21 0.34 -0.33 8.96
C THR A 21 0.70 0.57 10.14
N ASN A 22 0.79 0.01 11.35
CA ASN A 22 1.16 0.69 12.59
C ASN A 22 2.62 0.48 12.99
N GLU A 23 3.40 -0.26 12.20
CA GLU A 23 4.84 -0.44 12.43
C GLU A 23 5.64 0.69 11.78
N PRO A 24 6.87 0.97 12.28
CA PRO A 24 7.74 1.95 11.65
C PRO A 24 8.06 1.62 10.18
N SER A 25 8.24 2.65 9.36
CA SER A 25 8.85 2.45 8.05
C SER A 25 10.27 1.90 8.20
N ASN A 26 10.63 0.92 7.38
CA ASN A 26 11.96 0.33 7.30
C ASN A 26 12.37 0.18 5.81
N PRO A 27 12.77 1.29 5.15
CA PRO A 27 13.05 1.27 3.72
C PRO A 27 14.37 0.58 3.37
N VAL A 28 14.40 -0.15 2.26
CA VAL A 28 15.61 -0.88 1.80
C VAL A 28 16.54 -0.02 0.96
N GLU A 29 16.03 1.03 0.31
CA GLU A 29 16.80 1.90 -0.59
C GLU A 29 16.26 3.35 -0.62
N PHE A 30 16.99 4.25 -1.28
CA PHE A 30 16.74 5.68 -1.21
C PHE A 30 15.37 6.10 -1.76
N TYR A 31 14.85 5.45 -2.80
CA TYR A 31 13.51 5.76 -3.28
C TYR A 31 12.45 5.48 -2.20
N GLY A 32 12.53 4.35 -1.49
CA GLY A 32 11.72 4.09 -0.28
C GLY A 32 11.83 5.19 0.78
N VAL A 33 13.05 5.70 1.04
CA VAL A 33 13.27 6.83 1.97
C VAL A 33 12.55 8.10 1.51
N THR A 34 12.60 8.42 0.20
CA THR A 34 11.89 9.61 -0.32
C THR A 34 10.38 9.51 -0.15
N LYS A 35 9.82 8.30 -0.24
CA LYS A 35 8.40 8.07 -0.02
C LYS A 35 8.01 8.23 1.45
N CYS A 36 8.85 7.76 2.38
CA CYS A 36 8.67 8.00 3.81
C CYS A 36 8.67 9.50 4.16
N PHE A 37 9.50 10.32 3.49
CA PHE A 37 9.43 11.78 3.62
C PHE A 37 8.06 12.33 3.19
N GLY A 38 7.53 11.86 2.07
CA GLY A 38 6.19 12.23 1.61
C GLY A 38 5.08 11.83 2.57
N GLU A 39 5.20 10.70 3.26
CA GLU A 39 4.27 10.28 4.30
C GLU A 39 4.27 11.22 5.50
N ALA A 40 5.46 11.64 5.96
CA ALA A 40 5.59 12.64 7.01
C ALA A 40 4.96 13.98 6.60
N PHE A 41 5.15 14.39 5.34
CA PHE A 41 4.50 15.57 4.78
C PHE A 41 2.96 15.43 4.77
N CYS A 42 2.43 14.27 4.37
CA CYS A 42 0.99 14.00 4.41
C CYS A 42 0.41 14.11 5.82
N ARG A 43 1.13 13.58 6.83
CA ARG A 43 0.73 13.72 8.24
C ARG A 43 0.75 15.18 8.68
N TYR A 44 1.80 15.93 8.34
CA TYR A 44 1.87 17.36 8.63
C TYR A 44 0.67 18.12 8.02
N MET A 45 0.40 17.91 6.73
CA MET A 45 -0.72 18.56 6.04
C MET A 45 -2.06 18.24 6.69
N SER A 46 -2.25 17.01 7.16
CA SER A 46 -3.47 16.61 7.87
C SER A 46 -3.60 17.25 9.25
N GLU A 47 -2.54 17.19 10.06
CA GLU A 47 -2.60 17.65 11.45
C GLU A 47 -2.49 19.17 11.60
N LYS A 48 -1.77 19.84 10.71
CA LYS A 48 -1.45 21.27 10.83
C LYS A 48 -2.25 22.13 9.86
N GLU A 49 -2.44 21.65 8.64
CA GLU A 49 -3.14 22.41 7.59
C GLU A 49 -4.58 21.93 7.36
N GLY A 50 -5.02 20.89 8.09
CA GLY A 50 -6.38 20.38 8.02
C GLY A 50 -6.73 19.69 6.70
N VAL A 51 -5.74 19.17 5.97
CA VAL A 51 -5.94 18.44 4.70
C VAL A 51 -5.93 16.93 4.95
N PRO A 52 -7.10 16.25 4.98
CA PRO A 52 -7.16 14.80 5.16
C PRO A 52 -6.27 14.09 4.14
N SER A 53 -5.43 13.16 4.60
CA SER A 53 -4.38 12.58 3.76
C SER A 53 -4.21 11.09 4.01
N ILE A 54 -4.19 10.29 2.94
CA ILE A 54 -3.95 8.85 3.01
C ILE A 54 -2.70 8.54 2.18
N ALA A 55 -1.73 7.87 2.80
CA ALA A 55 -0.57 7.34 2.09
C ALA A 55 -0.81 5.86 1.75
N VAL A 56 -0.70 5.54 0.47
CA VAL A 56 -0.96 4.20 -0.07
C VAL A 56 0.37 3.53 -0.37
N TYR A 57 0.68 2.44 0.32
CA TYR A 57 1.86 1.62 0.02
C TYR A 57 1.52 0.74 -1.16
N VAL A 58 1.80 1.24 -2.37
CA VAL A 58 1.57 0.51 -3.60
C VAL A 58 2.53 -0.69 -3.65
N GLY A 59 1.98 -1.89 -3.78
CA GLY A 59 2.74 -3.12 -4.02
C GLY A 59 3.41 -3.14 -5.39
N ALA A 60 3.75 -4.34 -5.86
CA ALA A 60 4.23 -4.59 -7.21
C ALA A 60 3.05 -4.46 -8.20
N PHE A 61 2.76 -3.21 -8.58
CA PHE A 61 1.74 -2.90 -9.58
C PHE A 61 2.17 -3.37 -10.96
N GLN A 62 1.53 -4.40 -11.48
CA GLN A 62 1.80 -4.93 -12.82
C GLN A 62 0.54 -5.54 -13.45
N PRO A 63 0.41 -5.47 -14.79
CA PRO A 63 -0.65 -6.20 -15.50
C PRO A 63 -0.62 -7.68 -15.16
N HIS A 64 -1.80 -8.30 -15.06
CA HIS A 64 -1.93 -9.70 -14.71
C HIS A 64 -1.14 -10.64 -15.66
N SER A 65 -1.12 -10.31 -16.96
CA SER A 65 -0.33 -11.05 -17.96
C SER A 65 1.18 -11.02 -17.70
N THR A 66 1.70 -9.91 -17.17
CA THR A 66 3.12 -9.77 -16.80
C THR A 66 3.43 -10.48 -15.49
N ALA A 67 2.48 -10.44 -14.54
CA ALA A 67 2.61 -11.12 -13.26
C ALA A 67 2.75 -12.64 -13.45
N GLN A 68 2.02 -13.24 -14.41
CA GLN A 68 2.07 -14.68 -14.69
C GLN A 68 3.37 -15.18 -15.36
N ASN A 69 4.30 -14.29 -15.71
CA ASN A 69 5.61 -14.71 -16.24
C ASN A 69 6.48 -15.35 -15.14
N LYS A 70 7.27 -16.37 -15.48
CA LYS A 70 8.16 -17.09 -14.53
C LYS A 70 9.16 -16.17 -13.83
N ASP A 71 9.55 -15.08 -14.47
CA ASP A 71 10.49 -14.11 -13.89
C ASP A 71 9.85 -13.26 -12.77
N SER A 72 8.53 -13.21 -12.71
CA SER A 72 7.75 -12.40 -11.77
C SER A 72 7.41 -13.12 -10.45
N ILE A 73 7.85 -14.38 -10.28
CA ILE A 73 7.59 -15.20 -9.07
C ILE A 73 8.07 -14.49 -7.80
N SER A 74 9.15 -13.72 -7.88
CA SER A 74 9.72 -12.99 -6.74
C SER A 74 8.84 -11.86 -6.20
N MET A 75 7.81 -11.45 -6.95
CA MET A 75 6.88 -10.37 -6.60
C MET A 75 5.49 -10.87 -6.21
N LEU A 76 5.30 -12.20 -6.13
CA LEU A 76 4.02 -12.81 -5.79
C LEU A 76 3.45 -12.36 -4.45
N ASP A 77 4.33 -12.04 -3.49
CA ASP A 77 3.92 -11.64 -2.14
C ASP A 77 3.49 -10.17 -2.04
N ALA A 78 3.70 -9.43 -3.11
CA ALA A 78 3.50 -7.99 -3.18
C ALA A 78 2.63 -7.56 -4.36
N TRP A 79 2.11 -8.48 -5.17
CA TRP A 79 1.42 -8.14 -6.40
C TRP A 79 0.15 -7.32 -6.14
N LEU A 80 -0.09 -6.36 -7.04
CA LEU A 80 -1.28 -5.52 -7.10
C LEU A 80 -1.74 -5.40 -8.56
N SER A 81 -2.98 -5.79 -8.82
CA SER A 81 -3.62 -5.67 -10.12
C SER A 81 -4.04 -4.23 -10.42
N GLU A 82 -4.30 -3.94 -11.69
CA GLU A 82 -4.85 -2.65 -12.12
C GLU A 82 -6.21 -2.35 -11.48
N ARG A 83 -7.12 -3.34 -11.50
CA ARG A 83 -8.48 -3.21 -10.99
C ARG A 83 -8.50 -2.97 -9.48
N ASP A 84 -7.71 -3.74 -8.75
CA ASP A 84 -7.59 -3.64 -7.29
C ASP A 84 -6.96 -2.29 -6.90
N CYS A 85 -5.94 -1.83 -7.64
CA CYS A 85 -5.36 -0.50 -7.43
C CYS A 85 -6.38 0.62 -7.64
N ILE A 86 -7.16 0.58 -8.73
CA ILE A 86 -8.19 1.58 -9.01
C ILE A 86 -9.24 1.59 -7.90
N GLN A 87 -9.77 0.42 -7.51
CA GLN A 87 -10.75 0.30 -6.44
C GLN A 87 -10.21 0.87 -5.11
N LEU A 88 -8.96 0.57 -4.77
CA LEU A 88 -8.34 1.11 -3.55
C LEU A 88 -8.26 2.63 -3.58
N LEU A 89 -7.86 3.22 -4.71
CA LEU A 89 -7.78 4.66 -4.86
C LEU A 89 -9.17 5.32 -4.78
N GLU A 90 -10.20 4.71 -5.37
CA GLU A 90 -11.59 5.14 -5.23
C GLU A 90 -12.02 5.16 -3.75
N TYR A 91 -11.76 4.09 -3.00
CA TYR A 91 -12.07 4.06 -1.56
C TYR A 91 -11.24 5.04 -0.73
N CYS A 92 -10.01 5.37 -1.14
CA CYS A 92 -9.25 6.42 -0.49
C CYS A 92 -9.87 7.80 -0.72
N ILE A 93 -10.47 8.04 -1.89
CA ILE A 93 -11.15 9.30 -2.21
C ILE A 93 -12.45 9.41 -1.42
N ASP A 94 -13.20 8.31 -1.31
CA ASP A 94 -14.49 8.23 -0.61
C ASP A 94 -14.36 7.93 0.89
N ALA A 95 -13.14 7.94 1.42
CA ALA A 95 -12.86 7.62 2.81
C ALA A 95 -13.65 8.52 3.80
N PRO A 96 -13.95 8.03 5.01
CA PRO A 96 -14.71 8.78 6.00
C PRO A 96 -14.15 10.18 6.25
N LYS A 97 -15.01 11.20 6.34
CA LYS A 97 -14.60 12.61 6.47
C LYS A 97 -13.85 12.92 7.77
N ASP A 98 -14.00 12.09 8.78
CA ASP A 98 -13.32 12.16 10.06
C ASP A 98 -11.94 11.46 10.05
N LEU A 99 -11.62 10.71 9.00
CA LEU A 99 -10.28 10.16 8.80
C LEU A 99 -9.30 11.27 8.48
N LYS A 100 -8.48 11.64 9.47
CA LYS A 100 -7.44 12.67 9.30
C LYS A 100 -6.24 12.17 8.50
N PHE A 101 -5.54 11.18 9.04
CA PHE A 101 -4.34 10.61 8.42
C PHE A 101 -4.37 9.09 8.53
N GLY A 102 -3.99 8.40 7.46
CA GLY A 102 -3.88 6.94 7.44
C GLY A 102 -2.79 6.45 6.50
N ILE A 103 -2.25 5.28 6.83
CA ILE A 103 -1.43 4.48 5.93
C ILE A 103 -2.23 3.23 5.58
N VAL A 104 -2.29 2.91 4.30
CA VAL A 104 -2.96 1.71 3.78
C VAL A 104 -2.04 0.95 2.85
N HIS A 105 -2.22 -0.37 2.79
CA HIS A 105 -1.41 -1.26 1.97
C HIS A 105 -2.20 -1.65 0.71
N GLY A 106 -1.60 -1.45 -0.46
CA GLY A 106 -2.19 -1.82 -1.75
C GLY A 106 -1.63 -3.14 -2.25
N LEU A 107 -2.39 -4.21 -2.04
CA LEU A 107 -2.12 -5.55 -2.55
C LEU A 107 -3.39 -6.13 -3.17
N SER A 108 -3.22 -7.10 -4.06
CA SER A 108 -4.27 -8.02 -4.52
C SER A 108 -4.36 -9.24 -3.60
N ARG A 109 -5.26 -10.19 -3.89
CA ARG A 109 -5.37 -11.45 -3.13
C ARG A 109 -4.22 -12.39 -3.47
N ASN A 110 -3.08 -12.21 -2.80
CA ASN A 110 -1.92 -13.10 -2.94
C ASN A 110 -1.97 -14.27 -1.94
N ILE A 111 -1.29 -15.36 -2.25
CA ILE A 111 -1.22 -16.57 -1.38
C ILE A 111 -0.54 -16.23 -0.05
N PHE A 112 0.54 -15.45 -0.12
CA PHE A 112 1.27 -14.91 1.01
C PHE A 112 1.39 -13.41 0.79
N ASN A 113 1.02 -12.60 1.78
CA ASN A 113 1.09 -11.15 1.65
C ASN A 113 2.24 -10.59 2.47
N ARG A 114 3.11 -9.82 1.81
CA ARG A 114 4.26 -9.12 2.40
C ARG A 114 3.82 -8.02 3.38
N MET A 115 2.69 -7.40 3.11
CA MET A 115 2.08 -6.36 3.93
C MET A 115 0.71 -6.82 4.40
N ASP A 116 0.34 -6.46 5.62
CA ASP A 116 -1.01 -6.73 6.14
C ASP A 116 -2.07 -6.00 5.31
N ILE A 117 -3.05 -6.73 4.79
CA ILE A 117 -4.15 -6.15 4.03
C ILE A 117 -5.39 -5.92 4.90
N GLU A 118 -5.50 -6.59 6.04
CA GLU A 118 -6.72 -6.61 6.84
C GLU A 118 -7.00 -5.23 7.46
N SER A 119 -5.97 -4.52 7.92
CA SER A 119 -6.12 -3.14 8.38
C SER A 119 -6.70 -2.22 7.30
N THR A 120 -6.31 -2.42 6.04
CA THR A 120 -6.82 -1.64 4.90
C THR A 120 -8.28 -1.99 4.61
N ARG A 121 -8.62 -3.29 4.64
CA ARG A 121 -10.01 -3.76 4.48
C ARG A 121 -10.93 -3.18 5.55
N GLN A 122 -10.49 -3.17 6.80
CA GLN A 122 -11.28 -2.64 7.91
C GLN A 122 -11.45 -1.12 7.84
N LEU A 123 -10.41 -0.39 7.44
CA LEU A 123 -10.46 1.07 7.36
C LEU A 123 -11.30 1.58 6.17
N LEU A 124 -11.14 0.94 5.01
CA LEU A 124 -11.69 1.45 3.74
C LEU A 124 -12.80 0.57 3.14
N SER A 125 -13.16 -0.54 3.79
CA SER A 125 -14.04 -1.58 3.20
C SER A 125 -13.50 -2.14 1.88
N TYR A 126 -12.17 -2.21 1.74
CA TYR A 126 -11.50 -2.62 0.51
C TYR A 126 -11.74 -4.10 0.18
N GLU A 127 -12.17 -4.41 -1.05
CA GLU A 127 -12.56 -5.76 -1.47
C GLU A 127 -11.68 -6.28 -2.61
N LEU A 128 -10.64 -7.03 -2.26
CA LEU A 128 -9.75 -7.71 -3.21
C LEU A 128 -10.54 -8.57 -4.22
N GLN A 129 -10.48 -8.19 -5.50
CA GLN A 129 -11.17 -8.88 -6.59
C GLN A 129 -10.25 -9.85 -7.32
N ASP A 130 -9.01 -9.43 -7.56
CA ASP A 130 -8.06 -10.21 -8.34
C ASP A 130 -7.14 -11.05 -7.44
N ASN A 131 -6.79 -12.22 -7.94
CA ASN A 131 -5.75 -13.07 -7.38
C ASN A 131 -4.78 -13.45 -8.51
N PHE A 132 -3.67 -14.10 -8.19
CA PHE A 132 -2.63 -14.37 -9.18
C PHE A 132 -2.99 -15.45 -10.23
N PHE A 133 -3.91 -16.37 -9.93
CA PHE A 133 -4.27 -17.52 -10.78
C PHE A 133 -5.59 -17.33 -11.55
#